data_AF-A0A2V5ZMN9-F1
#
_entry.id   AF-A0A2V5ZMN9-F1
#
_cell.length_a   1.000
_cell.length_b   1.000
_cell.length_c   1.000
_cell.angle_alpha   90.00
_cell.angle_beta   90.00
_cell.angle_gamma   90.00
#
_symmetry.space_group_name_H-M   'P 1'
#
loop_
_entity.id
_entity.type
_entity.pdbx_description
1 polymer ?
#
loop_
_entity_poly.entity_id
_entity_poly.type
_entity_poly.pdbx_seq_one_letter_code
_entity_poly.pdbx_strand_id
1 'polypeptide(L)' 'MLDNLALRKSELVERLEHLIAPKSDQELEAMAEASRSLTLQNFGLTMRLFAPLYLSNECINNCQYCGFSRDNPILR' A
#
# COMPACT_ATOMS: atom_id res chain seq x y z
N MET A 1 14.50 6.59 -27.75
CA MET A 1 13.48 7.67 -27.77
C MET A 1 12.91 7.92 -26.36
N LEU A 2 13.72 7.78 -25.31
CA LEU A 2 13.46 8.33 -23.97
C LEU A 2 14.75 8.91 -23.36
N ASP A 3 15.82 8.99 -24.16
CA ASP A 3 17.20 9.17 -23.72
C ASP A 3 17.54 10.64 -23.38
N ASN A 4 16.57 11.55 -23.55
CA ASN A 4 16.70 12.99 -23.32
C ASN A 4 15.75 13.53 -22.23
N LEU A 5 15.00 12.68 -21.52
CA LEU A 5 14.34 13.14 -20.30
C LEU A 5 15.37 13.17 -19.17
N ALA A 6 15.61 14.35 -18.60
CA ALA A 6 16.26 14.43 -17.29
C ALA A 6 15.35 13.72 -16.29
N LEU A 7 15.66 12.45 -15.98
CA LEU A 7 14.99 11.65 -14.96
C LEU A 7 15.37 12.18 -13.57
N ARG A 8 14.92 13.40 -13.26
CA ARG A 8 14.90 13.90 -11.89
C ARG A 8 13.66 13.36 -11.21
N LYS A 9 13.85 12.82 -10.01
CA LYS A 9 12.73 12.44 -9.16
C LYS A 9 11.96 13.70 -8.79
N SER A 10 10.64 13.59 -8.74
CA SER A 10 9.84 14.68 -8.19
C SER A 10 10.11 14.80 -6.69
N GLU A 11 9.94 15.98 -6.12
CA GLU A 11 10.04 16.18 -4.67
C GLU A 11 9.16 15.18 -3.89
N LEU A 12 7.97 14.85 -4.42
CA LEU A 12 7.08 13.87 -3.82
C LEU A 12 7.69 12.47 -3.78
N VAL A 13 8.33 12.04 -4.88
CA VAL A 13 9.01 10.74 -4.96
C VAL A 13 10.20 10.71 -4.02
N GLU A 14 11.01 11.77 -3.99
CA GLU A 14 12.13 11.87 -3.06
C GLU A 14 11.64 11.77 -1.61
N ARG A 15 10.59 12.51 -1.24
CA ARG A 15 10.00 12.44 0.11
C ARG A 15 9.48 11.05 0.45
N LEU A 16 8.80 10.36 -0.49
CA LEU A 16 8.34 9.00 -0.29
C LEU A 16 9.53 8.05 -0.04
N GLU A 17 10.60 8.16 -0.82
CA GLU A 17 11.81 7.36 -0.64
C GLU A 17 12.39 7.51 0.77
N HIS A 18 12.41 8.74 1.31
CA HIS A 18 12.88 8.98 2.67
C HIS A 18 11.99 8.35 3.75
N LEU A 19 10.68 8.23 3.50
CA LEU A 19 9.73 7.60 4.42
C LEU A 19 9.85 6.07 4.42
N ILE A 20 10.13 5.45 3.27
CA ILE A 20 10.22 3.98 3.13
C ILE A 20 11.65 3.43 3.25
N ALA A 21 12.66 4.29 3.30
CA ALA A 21 14.04 3.89 3.56
C ALA A 21 14.17 3.17 4.92
N PRO A 22 15.19 2.31 5.11
CA PRO A 22 15.40 1.62 6.39
C PRO A 22 15.38 2.59 7.58
N LYS A 23 14.65 2.21 8.63
CA LYS A 23 14.46 2.97 9.85
C LYS A 23 14.84 2.11 11.05
N SER A 24 15.35 2.75 12.09
CA SER A 24 15.42 2.18 13.43
C SER A 24 14.01 2.08 14.04
N ASP A 25 13.86 1.23 15.06
CA ASP A 25 12.60 1.10 15.79
C ASP A 25 12.11 2.43 16.36
N GLN A 26 13.03 3.28 16.84
CA GLN A 26 12.72 4.60 17.38
C GLN A 26 12.18 5.56 16.30
N GLU A 27 12.75 5.52 15.09
CA GLU A 27 12.25 6.31 13.97
C GLU A 27 10.86 5.83 13.52
N LEU A 28 10.63 4.52 13.50
CA LEU A 28 9.31 3.95 13.17
C LEU A 28 8.26 4.36 14.19
N GLU A 29 8.59 4.35 15.49
CA GLU A 29 7.65 4.79 16.53
C GLU A 29 7.30 6.28 16.38
N ALA A 30 8.31 7.14 16.14
CA ALA A 30 8.06 8.56 15.89
C ALA A 30 7.16 8.78 14.65
N MET A 31 7.34 7.96 13.60
CA MET A 31 6.47 7.99 12.42
C MET A 31 5.05 7.52 12.74
N ALA A 32 4.89 6.51 13.59
CA ALA A 32 3.58 6.01 14.04
C ALA A 32 2.83 7.08 14.87
N GLU A 33 3.51 7.76 15.79
CA GLU A 33 2.95 8.87 16.58
C GLU A 33 2.49 10.04 15.70
N ALA A 34 3.31 10.41 14.71
CA ALA A 34 2.98 11.46 13.75
C ALA A 34 1.75 11.08 12.90
N SER A 35 1.71 9.84 12.40
CA SER A 35 0.58 9.29 11.63
C SER A 35 -0.71 9.27 12.46
N ARG A 36 -0.62 8.85 13.73
CA ARG A 36 -1.74 8.86 14.68
C ARG A 36 -2.26 10.28 14.90
N SER A 37 -1.37 11.25 15.14
CA SER A 37 -1.74 12.64 15.37
C SER A 37 -2.47 13.25 14.17
N LEU A 38 -1.97 13.02 12.95
CA LEU A 38 -2.61 13.45 11.71
C LEU A 38 -3.97 12.76 11.50
N THR A 39 -4.08 11.47 11.83
CA THR A 39 -5.34 10.74 11.72
C THR A 39 -6.39 11.29 12.68
N LEU A 40 -6.02 11.55 13.93
CA LEU A 40 -6.92 12.16 14.93
C LEU A 40 -7.37 13.56 14.52
N GLN A 41 -6.47 14.37 13.95
CA GLN A 41 -6.79 15.71 13.48
C GLN A 41 -7.82 15.69 12.35
N ASN A 42 -7.73 14.72 11.43
CA ASN A 42 -8.59 14.67 10.25
C ASN A 42 -9.87 13.84 10.44
N PHE A 43 -9.82 12.78 11.24
CA PHE A 43 -10.88 11.77 11.34
C PHE A 43 -11.39 11.52 12.77
N GLY A 44 -10.74 12.11 13.77
CA GLY A 44 -11.03 11.85 15.17
C GLY A 44 -10.79 10.38 15.53
N LEU A 45 -11.62 9.84 16.44
CA LEU A 45 -11.55 8.46 16.91
C LEU A 45 -12.52 7.52 16.16
N THR A 46 -12.97 7.92 14.97
CA THR A 46 -14.01 7.18 14.24
C THR A 46 -13.42 5.98 13.49
N MET A 47 -13.99 4.79 13.71
CA MET A 47 -13.64 3.56 12.98
C MET A 47 -14.76 3.19 12.00
N ARG A 48 -14.48 3.22 10.70
CA ARG A 48 -15.43 2.81 9.65
C ARG A 48 -15.43 1.30 9.48
N LEU A 49 -16.58 0.67 9.64
CA LEU A 49 -16.76 -0.77 9.43
C LEU A 49 -17.24 -1.07 8.01
N PHE A 50 -16.74 -2.15 7.41
CA PHE A 50 -17.20 -2.67 6.13
C PHE A 50 -17.16 -4.21 6.14
N ALA A 51 -18.06 -4.85 5.41
CA ALA A 51 -18.08 -6.31 5.22
C ALA A 51 -18.00 -6.60 3.71
N PRO A 52 -16.87 -7.15 3.21
CA PRO A 52 -16.76 -7.48 1.79
C PRO A 52 -17.60 -8.72 1.46
N LEU A 53 -18.29 -8.70 0.32
CA LEU A 53 -19.01 -9.85 -0.22
C LEU A 53 -18.35 -10.29 -1.54
N TYR A 54 -17.66 -11.43 -1.50
CA TYR A 54 -17.12 -12.07 -2.70
C TYR A 54 -18.17 -13.00 -3.28
N LEU A 55 -18.64 -12.69 -4.48
CA LEU A 55 -19.70 -13.45 -5.16
C LEU A 55 -19.16 -14.62 -6.00
N SER A 56 -17.89 -14.56 -6.39
CA SER A 56 -17.22 -15.59 -7.19
C SER A 56 -15.72 -15.56 -6.95
N ASN A 57 -15.09 -16.72 -7.09
CA ASN A 57 -13.63 -16.90 -7.11
C ASN A 57 -13.12 -17.26 -8.52
N GLU A 58 -13.97 -17.18 -9.55
CA GLU A 58 -13.57 -17.42 -10.95
C GLU A 58 -12.66 -16.30 -11.45
N CYS A 59 -11.49 -16.66 -11.97
CA CYS A 59 -10.50 -15.71 -12.43
C CYS A 59 -9.66 -16.29 -13.59
N ILE A 60 -9.47 -15.50 -14.63
CA ILE A 60 -8.69 -15.89 -15.81
C ILE A 60 -7.19 -15.58 -15.70
N ASN A 61 -6.80 -14.81 -14.67
CA ASN A 61 -5.44 -14.29 -14.48
C ASN A 61 -4.56 -15.24 -13.67
N ASN A 62 -3.25 -15.05 -13.79
CA ASN A 62 -2.20 -15.90 -13.19
C ASN A 62 -1.35 -15.15 -12.17
N CYS A 63 -2.00 -14.38 -11.30
CA CYS A 63 -1.31 -13.57 -10.30
C CYS A 63 -0.60 -14.48 -9.29
N GLN A 64 0.73 -14.38 -9.20
CA GLN A 64 1.55 -15.21 -8.32
C GLN A 64 1.22 -15.07 -6.82
N TYR A 65 0.63 -13.93 -6.43
CA TYR A 65 0.25 -13.62 -5.06
C TYR A 65 -1.23 -13.94 -4.74
N CYS A 66 -2.02 -14.43 -5.70
CA CYS A 66 -3.47 -14.55 -5.54
C CYS A 66 -3.92 -16.01 -5.39
N GLY A 67 -4.69 -16.29 -4.34
CA GLY A 67 -5.28 -17.62 -4.11
C GLY A 67 -6.32 -18.03 -5.16
N PHE A 68 -6.93 -17.09 -5.89
CA PHE A 68 -7.86 -17.38 -6.98
C PHE A 68 -7.19 -17.41 -8.36
N SER A 69 -5.85 -17.39 -8.40
CA SER A 69 -5.09 -17.55 -9.65
C SER A 69 -5.60 -18.75 -10.44
N ARG A 70 -5.72 -18.60 -11.77
CA ARG A 70 -6.25 -19.62 -12.67
C ARG A 70 -5.53 -20.97 -12.53
N ASP A 71 -4.23 -20.93 -12.34
CA ASP A 71 -3.42 -22.16 -12.27
C ASP A 71 -3.48 -22.82 -10.88
N ASN A 72 -4.09 -22.18 -9.88
CA ASN A 72 -4.24 -22.77 -8.56
C ASN A 72 -5.32 -23.88 -8.61
N PRO A 73 -5.05 -25.12 -8.16
CA PRO A 73 -6.03 -26.21 -8.18
C PRO A 73 -7.04 -26.09 -7.03
N ILE A 74 -7.90 -25.07 -7.10
CA ILE A 74 -9.00 -24.85 -6.16
C ILE A 74 -10.35 -25.21 -6.80
N LEU A 75 -11.33 -25.52 -5.95
CA LEU A 75 -12.73 -25.61 -6.37
C LEU A 75 -13.26 -24.21 -6.69
N ARG A 76 -13.97 -24.08 -7.81
CA ARG A 76 -14.58 -22.83 -8.27
C ARG A 76 -16.07 -23.06 -8.51
#